data_AF-A0A2V9NB13-F1
#
_entry.id   AF-A0A2V9NB13-F1
#
_cell.length_a   1.000
_cell.length_b   1.000
_cell.length_c   1.000
_cell.angle_alpha   90.00
_cell.angle_beta   90.00
_cell.angle_gamma   90.00
#
_symmetry.space_group_name_H-M   'P 1'
#
loop_
_entity.id
_entity.type
_entity.pdbx_description
1 polymer ?
#
loop_
_entity_poly.entity_id
_entity_poly.type
_entity_poly.pdbx_seq_one_letter_code
_entity_poly.pdbx_strand_id
1 'polypeptide(L)'
;MGKTDFRIIEEAGWTVFPAKQYKLVDRINTLNAKLRDAQGQRRLLISPKCKNLIKALDGLTYKNGTKIPDKSSGLDHVTDALGYLLMGLFPTTGPNWSSTTVSI
;
A
#
# COMPACT_ATOMS: atom_id res chain seq x y z
N MET A 1 13.54 14.09 24.26
CA MET A 1 13.54 13.47 22.92
C MET A 1 12.09 13.32 22.48
N GLY A 2 11.73 13.72 21.26
CA GLY A 2 10.34 13.61 20.78
C GLY A 2 9.87 12.16 20.72
N LYS A 3 8.64 11.90 21.18
CA LYS A 3 7.99 10.60 20.96
C LYS A 3 7.60 10.52 19.48
N THR A 4 7.82 9.38 18.85
CA THR A 4 7.36 9.11 17.48
C THR A 4 5.86 8.78 17.50
N ASP A 5 5.16 9.00 16.38
CA ASP A 5 3.74 8.68 16.26
C ASP A 5 3.45 7.20 16.58
N PHE A 6 4.35 6.28 16.19
CA PHE A 6 4.23 4.87 16.55
C PHE A 6 4.17 4.65 18.06
N ARG A 7 5.06 5.30 18.83
CA ARG A 7 5.05 5.16 20.29
C ARG A 7 3.77 5.74 20.90
N ILE A 8 3.26 6.86 20.37
CA ILE A 8 2.01 7.46 20.87
C ILE A 8 0.84 6.50 20.63
N ILE A 9 0.78 5.86 19.46
CA ILE A 9 -0.27 4.89 19.11
C ILE A 9 -0.17 3.62 19.96
N GLU A 10 1.03 3.09 20.18
CA GLU A 10 1.29 1.94 21.05
C GLU A 10 0.91 2.24 22.51
N GLU A 11 1.32 3.40 23.05
CA GLU A 11 0.98 3.85 24.40
C GLU A 11 -0.54 4.04 24.58
N ALA A 12 -1.25 4.39 23.51
CA ALA A 12 -2.72 4.47 23.51
C ALA A 12 -3.41 3.10 23.43
N GLY A 13 -2.67 1.99 23.43
CA GLY A 13 -3.19 0.62 23.47
C GLY A 13 -3.48 0.00 22.10
N TRP A 14 -3.05 0.63 21.00
CA TRP A 14 -3.24 0.10 19.66
C TRP A 14 -2.04 -0.73 19.21
N THR A 15 -2.32 -1.85 18.55
CA THR A 15 -1.26 -2.62 17.88
C THR A 15 -0.74 -1.86 16.66
N VAL A 16 0.56 -1.59 16.64
CA VAL A 16 1.24 -1.00 15.50
C VAL A 16 1.89 -2.09 14.67
N PHE A 17 1.59 -2.11 13.38
CA PHE A 17 2.23 -2.98 12.41
C PHE A 17 3.21 -2.13 11.58
N PRO A 18 4.49 -2.04 11.96
CA PRO A 18 5.45 -1.26 11.22
C PRO A 18 5.58 -1.85 9.81
N ALA A 19 5.32 -1.01 8.80
CA ALA A 19 5.46 -1.42 7.41
C ALA A 19 6.92 -1.80 7.12
N LYS A 20 7.14 -3.02 6.62
CA LYS A 20 8.42 -3.40 6.03
C LYS A 20 8.68 -2.50 4.82
N GLN A 21 9.92 -2.06 4.62
CA GLN A 21 10.25 -1.32 3.42
C GLN A 21 10.08 -2.19 2.17
N TYR A 22 9.36 -1.65 1.19
CA TYR A 22 9.13 -2.25 -0.11
C TYR A 22 9.30 -1.19 -1.20
N LYS A 23 9.52 -1.62 -2.44
CA LYS A 23 9.67 -0.68 -3.56
C LYS A 23 8.32 -0.05 -3.88
N LEU A 24 8.33 1.22 -4.26
CA LEU A 24 7.13 1.96 -4.68
C LEU A 24 6.34 1.22 -5.77
N VAL A 25 7.05 0.65 -6.74
CA VAL A 25 6.47 -0.10 -7.86
C VAL A 25 5.72 -1.34 -7.36
N ASP A 26 6.25 -2.05 -6.37
CA ASP A 26 5.63 -3.26 -5.83
C ASP A 26 4.33 -2.93 -5.10
N ARG A 27 4.29 -1.81 -4.37
CA ARG A 27 3.06 -1.29 -3.73
C ARG A 27 1.99 -0.97 -4.76
N ILE A 28 2.36 -0.22 -5.78
CA ILE A 28 1.43 0.21 -6.84
C ILE A 28 0.88 -1.02 -7.57
N ASN A 29 1.74 -1.97 -7.91
CA ASN A 29 1.33 -3.20 -8.59
C ASN A 29 0.43 -4.07 -7.71
N THR A 30 0.73 -4.19 -6.41
CA THR A 30 -0.11 -4.91 -5.44
C THR A 30 -1.50 -4.29 -5.38
N LEU A 31 -1.57 -2.95 -5.25
CA LEU A 31 -2.83 -2.23 -5.19
C LEU A 31 -3.63 -2.43 -6.48
N ASN A 32 -3.01 -2.22 -7.64
CA ASN A 32 -3.68 -2.38 -8.94
C ASN A 32 -4.19 -3.81 -9.15
N ALA A 33 -3.40 -4.83 -8.82
CA ALA A 33 -3.81 -6.23 -8.93
C ALA A 33 -4.98 -6.60 -8.01
N LYS A 34 -5.14 -5.91 -6.88
CA LYS A 34 -6.31 -6.09 -5.99
C LYS A 34 -7.55 -5.39 -6.52
N LEU A 35 -7.40 -4.22 -7.13
CA LEU A 35 -8.50 -3.53 -7.82
C LEU A 35 -9.00 -4.35 -9.01
N ARG A 36 -8.09 -4.79 -9.88
CA ARG A 36 -8.35 -5.69 -11.00
C ARG A 36 -7.06 -6.31 -11.50
N ASP A 37 -6.94 -7.62 -11.45
CA ASP A 37 -5.79 -8.33 -12.00
C ASP A 37 -5.88 -8.51 -13.53
N ALA A 38 -4.83 -9.09 -14.11
CA ALA A 38 -4.75 -9.38 -15.54
C ALA A 38 -5.79 -10.42 -16.02
N GLN A 39 -6.38 -11.20 -15.10
CA GLN A 39 -7.47 -12.14 -15.36
C GLN A 39 -8.85 -11.49 -15.14
N GLY A 40 -8.90 -10.18 -14.90
CA GLY A 40 -10.12 -9.41 -14.66
C GLY A 40 -10.73 -9.60 -13.27
N GLN A 41 -10.07 -10.31 -12.36
CA GLN A 41 -10.59 -10.57 -11.02
C GLN A 41 -10.41 -9.36 -10.11
N ARG A 42 -11.45 -9.05 -9.34
CA ARG A 42 -11.46 -7.96 -8.36
C ARG A 42 -11.44 -8.56 -6.97
N ARG A 43 -10.44 -8.20 -6.16
CA ARG A 43 -10.24 -8.73 -4.80
C ARG A 43 -10.26 -7.66 -3.71
N LEU A 44 -10.51 -6.41 -4.10
CA LEU A 44 -10.72 -5.28 -3.20
C LEU A 44 -12.10 -4.68 -3.44
N LEU A 45 -12.92 -4.63 -2.39
CA LEU A 45 -14.22 -3.96 -2.40
C LEU A 45 -14.11 -2.66 -1.60
N ILE A 46 -14.58 -1.56 -2.17
CA ILE A 46 -14.52 -0.23 -1.55
C ILE A 46 -15.95 0.22 -1.26
N SER A 47 -16.21 0.58 0.01
CA SER A 47 -17.50 1.12 0.39
C SER A 47 -17.79 2.43 -0.37
N PRO A 48 -19.01 2.65 -0.88
CA PRO A 48 -19.39 3.93 -1.49
C PRO A 48 -19.25 5.14 -0.56
N LYS A 49 -19.12 4.93 0.77
CA LYS A 49 -18.89 5.97 1.76
C LYS A 49 -17.45 6.52 1.75
N CYS A 50 -16.48 5.78 1.19
CA CYS A 50 -15.07 6.15 1.13
C CYS A 50 -14.78 7.17 0.02
N LYS A 51 -15.50 8.30 -0.01
CA LYS A 51 -15.49 9.27 -1.12
C LYS A 51 -14.09 9.81 -1.45
N ASN A 52 -13.27 10.09 -0.43
CA ASN A 52 -11.91 10.58 -0.62
C ASN A 52 -10.99 9.51 -1.24
N LEU A 53 -11.11 8.26 -0.82
CA LEU A 53 -10.36 7.16 -1.41
C LEU A 53 -10.78 6.95 -2.88
N ILE A 54 -12.08 6.98 -3.16
CA ILE A 54 -12.60 6.84 -4.52
C ILE A 54 -12.08 7.97 -5.42
N LYS A 55 -12.19 9.23 -4.97
CA LYS A 55 -11.66 10.40 -5.69
C LYS A 55 -10.16 10.28 -5.96
N ALA A 56 -9.39 9.82 -4.97
CA ALA A 56 -7.96 9.68 -5.10
C ALA A 56 -7.56 8.55 -6.06
N LEU A 57 -8.23 7.40 -6.00
CA LEU A 57 -7.98 6.28 -6.91
C LEU A 57 -8.35 6.63 -8.36
N ASP A 58 -9.36 7.47 -8.57
CA ASP A 58 -9.80 7.92 -9.89
C ASP A 58 -8.88 9.01 -10.47
N GLY A 59 -8.38 9.91 -9.62
CA GLY A 59 -7.65 11.11 -10.05
C GLY A 59 -6.12 11.08 -9.91
N LEU A 60 -5.53 10.12 -9.16
CA LEU A 60 -4.08 10.09 -8.97
C LEU A 60 -3.36 9.67 -10.26
N THR A 61 -2.50 10.55 -10.76
CA THR A 61 -1.71 10.32 -11.97
C THR A 61 -0.22 10.20 -11.67
N TYR A 62 0.57 9.84 -12.69
CA TYR A 62 2.02 9.92 -12.63
C TYR A 62 2.51 11.29 -13.09
N LYS A 63 3.65 11.73 -12.57
CA LYS A 63 4.36 12.88 -13.14
C LYS A 63 4.74 12.58 -14.59
N ASN A 64 4.58 13.57 -15.46
CA ASN A 64 4.78 13.43 -16.89
C ASN A 64 6.13 12.79 -17.24
N GLY A 65 6.11 11.75 -18.09
CA GLY A 65 7.30 11.01 -18.50
C GLY A 65 7.92 10.09 -17.46
N THR A 66 7.28 9.89 -16.29
CA THR A 66 7.83 9.07 -15.19
C THR A 66 6.86 8.00 -14.71
N LYS A 67 7.35 7.10 -13.84
CA LYS A 67 6.53 6.15 -13.06
C LYS A 67 6.34 6.58 -11.60
N ILE A 68 6.48 7.87 -11.32
CA ILE A 68 6.41 8.44 -9.97
C ILE A 68 5.05 9.10 -9.79
N PRO A 69 4.24 8.71 -8.80
CA PRO A 69 2.95 9.36 -8.54
C PRO A 69 3.09 10.86 -8.33
N ASP A 70 2.15 11.63 -8.85
CA ASP A 70 2.11 13.08 -8.69
C ASP A 70 1.57 13.48 -7.31
N LYS A 71 2.51 13.68 -6.39
CA LYS A 71 2.24 14.16 -5.03
C LYS A 71 1.77 15.60 -4.94
N SER A 72 1.90 16.40 -6.01
CA SER A 72 1.44 17.79 -5.98
C SER A 72 -0.09 17.91 -5.94
N SER A 73 -0.78 16.86 -6.39
CA SER A 73 -2.25 16.75 -6.36
C SER A 73 -2.83 16.51 -4.96
N GLY A 74 -2.01 16.05 -3.99
CA GLY A 74 -2.46 15.63 -2.65
C GLY A 74 -3.33 14.37 -2.62
N LEU A 75 -3.52 13.70 -3.75
CA LEU A 75 -4.32 12.47 -3.84
C LEU A 75 -3.53 11.23 -3.39
N ASP A 76 -2.20 11.32 -3.27
CA ASP A 76 -1.32 10.19 -2.95
C ASP A 76 -1.47 9.69 -1.51
N HIS A 77 -1.87 10.55 -0.56
CA HIS A 77 -1.88 10.20 0.86
C HIS A 77 -2.75 8.99 1.18
N VAL A 78 -4.01 9.00 0.74
CA VAL A 78 -4.96 7.93 1.05
C VAL A 78 -4.68 6.68 0.22
N THR A 79 -4.15 6.82 -0.99
CA THR A 79 -3.74 5.68 -1.82
C THR A 79 -2.48 5.01 -1.28
N ASP A 80 -1.55 5.79 -0.72
CA ASP A 80 -0.36 5.27 -0.05
C ASP A 80 -0.75 4.51 1.21
N ALA A 81 -1.70 5.05 2.00
CA ALA A 81 -2.28 4.37 3.16
C ALA A 81 -2.91 3.01 2.81
N LEU A 82 -3.75 2.97 1.77
CA LEU A 82 -4.31 1.71 1.26
C LEU A 82 -3.20 0.75 0.80
N GLY A 83 -2.17 1.27 0.13
CA GLY A 83 -1.02 0.49 -0.29
C GLY A 83 -0.25 -0.13 0.89
N TYR A 84 -0.03 0.60 2.00
CA TYR A 84 0.58 0.06 3.21
C TYR A 84 -0.22 -1.11 3.78
N LEU A 85 -1.55 -0.97 3.85
CA LEU A 85 -2.44 -2.04 4.29
C LEU A 85 -2.32 -3.29 3.42
N LEU A 86 -2.39 -3.13 2.09
CA LEU A 86 -2.34 -4.26 1.16
C LEU A 86 -0.98 -4.95 1.15
N MET A 87 0.11 -4.20 1.30
CA MET A 87 1.44 -4.78 1.42
C MET A 87 1.63 -5.56 2.73
N GLY A 88 0.99 -5.14 3.81
CA GLY A 88 1.02 -5.87 5.09
C GLY A 88 0.20 -7.15 5.07
N LEU A 89 -0.94 -7.16 4.39
CA LEU A 89 -1.87 -8.30 4.39
C LEU A 89 -1.71 -9.25 3.20
N PHE A 90 -1.36 -8.73 2.02
CA PHE A 90 -1.42 -9.44 0.75
C PHE A 90 -0.31 -9.04 -0.25
N PRO A 91 0.98 -9.08 0.12
CA PRO A 91 2.06 -8.68 -0.78
C PRO A 91 2.10 -9.56 -2.04
N THR A 92 2.15 -8.95 -3.23
CA THR A 92 2.30 -9.71 -4.49
C THR A 92 3.73 -10.17 -4.76
N THR A 93 4.71 -9.56 -4.11
CA THR A 93 6.08 -10.06 -4.10
C THR A 93 6.20 -11.16 -3.07
N GLY A 94 6.77 -12.32 -3.45
CA GLY A 94 7.16 -13.36 -2.50
C GLY A 94 8.01 -12.75 -1.37
N PRO A 95 8.01 -13.38 -0.19
CA PRO A 95 8.67 -12.79 0.96
C PRO A 95 10.17 -12.67 0.63
N ASN A 96 10.77 -11.52 0.96
CA ASN A 96 12.15 -11.18 0.58
C ASN A 96 13.22 -12.01 1.34
N TRP A 97 12.87 -13.19 1.86
CA TRP A 97 13.83 -14.12 2.44
C TRP A 97 14.25 -15.14 1.40
N SER A 98 15.55 -15.43 1.38
CA SER A 98 16.13 -16.55 0.66
C SER A 98 15.62 -17.85 1.27
N SER A 99 14.84 -18.60 0.52
CA SER A 99 14.54 -19.98 0.87
C SER A 99 15.76 -20.84 0.62
N THR A 100 16.54 -21.12 1.67
CA THR A 100 17.50 -22.22 1.63
C THR A 100 16.70 -23.50 1.79
N THR A 101 16.53 -24.24 0.70
CA THR A 101 16.10 -25.64 0.78
C THR A 101 17.17 -26.39 1.56
N VAL A 102 16.87 -26.81 2.78
CA VAL A 102 17.66 -27.83 3.47
C VAL A 102 17.13 -29.17 2.97
N SER A 103 17.92 -29.83 2.14
CA SER A 103 17.67 -31.24 1.80
C SER A 103 17.82 -32.07 3.08
N ILE A 104 16.79 -32.86 3.39
CA ILE A 104 16.84 -33.97 4.35
C ILE A 104 17.58 -35.15 3.74
#